data_AF-A0AAD5WWT7-F1
#
_entry.id   AF-A0AAD5WWT7-F1
#
_cell.length_a   1.000
_cell.length_b   1.000
_cell.length_c   1.000
_cell.angle_alpha   90.00
_cell.angle_beta   90.00
_cell.angle_gamma   90.00
#
_symmetry.space_group_name_H-M   'P 1'
#
loop_
_entity.id
_entity.type
_entity.pdbx_description
1 polymer ?
#
loop_
_entity_poly.entity_id
_entity_poly.type
_entity_poly.pdbx_seq_one_letter_code
_entity_poly.pdbx_strand_id
1 'polypeptide(L)'
;MSNLIDTPQHTLGTRRAANSKAFEEKLRQMALPLAPLVQLTTGKVHPSFPSTLVNFWLLTDWELESLAQFYHQRTPSPWMHQYPCPIEWSIDLSIEEKRRKIGKFIGLRGCDTPVGIKSEEEMGQEARKQRVAEDNEMMRRKMSHYY
;
A
#
# COMPACT_ATOMS: atom_id res chain seq x y z
N MET A 1 -34.15 -47.17 8.99
CA MET A 1 -33.82 -45.88 8.34
C MET A 1 -32.45 -45.48 8.84
N SER A 2 -31.41 -45.79 8.07
CA SER A 2 -30.00 -45.66 8.46
C SER A 2 -29.47 -44.31 7.99
N ASN A 3 -29.06 -43.44 8.92
CA ASN A 3 -28.42 -42.17 8.57
C ASN A 3 -26.92 -42.40 8.37
N LEU A 4 -26.49 -42.31 7.12
CA LEU A 4 -25.10 -42.16 6.71
C LEU A 4 -24.56 -40.84 7.28
N ILE A 5 -23.63 -40.94 8.22
CA ILE A 5 -22.82 -39.81 8.66
C ILE A 5 -21.80 -39.57 7.55
N ASP A 6 -22.04 -38.54 6.74
CA ASP A 6 -21.10 -38.08 5.73
C ASP A 6 -19.92 -37.40 6.44
N THR A 7 -18.84 -38.16 6.62
CA THR A 7 -17.58 -37.64 7.16
C THR A 7 -16.98 -36.68 6.12
N PRO A 8 -16.77 -35.39 6.44
CA PRO A 8 -16.23 -34.45 5.48
C PRO A 8 -14.83 -34.89 5.06
N GLN A 9 -14.67 -35.17 3.77
CA GLN A 9 -13.40 -35.50 3.16
C GLN A 9 -12.46 -34.30 3.26
N HIS A 10 -11.69 -34.23 4.35
CA HIS A 10 -10.60 -33.27 4.47
C HIS A 10 -9.56 -33.56 3.37
N THR A 11 -9.47 -32.65 2.40
CA THR A 11 -8.40 -32.67 1.40
C THR A 11 -7.05 -32.66 2.11
N LEU A 12 -6.03 -33.28 1.51
CA LEU A 12 -4.70 -33.43 2.12
C LEU A 12 -4.08 -32.08 2.56
N GLY A 13 -4.46 -30.97 1.90
CA GLY A 13 -4.05 -29.61 2.26
C GLY A 13 -4.64 -29.14 3.60
N THR A 14 -5.90 -29.46 3.90
CA THR A 14 -6.55 -29.07 5.17
C THR A 14 -5.92 -29.76 6.37
N ARG A 15 -5.49 -31.02 6.23
CA ARG A 15 -4.82 -31.79 7.31
C ARG A 15 -3.44 -31.24 7.66
N ARG A 16 -2.69 -30.72 6.68
CA ARG A 16 -1.36 -30.10 6.91
C ARG A 16 -1.48 -28.74 7.58
N ALA A 17 -2.46 -27.93 7.20
CA ALA A 17 -2.70 -26.63 7.85
C ALA A 17 -3.15 -26.80 9.32
N ALA A 18 -3.98 -27.80 9.61
CA ALA A 18 -4.50 -28.06 10.96
C ALA A 18 -3.43 -28.50 11.98
N ASN A 19 -2.23 -28.91 11.55
CA ASN A 19 -1.15 -29.38 12.42
C ASN A 19 0.13 -28.53 12.29
N SER A 20 0.09 -27.43 11.53
CA SER A 20 1.26 -26.60 11.29
C SER A 20 1.36 -25.50 12.35
N LYS A 21 2.35 -25.61 13.24
CA LYS A 21 2.68 -24.56 14.22
C LYS A 21 2.89 -23.19 13.55
N ALA A 22 3.52 -23.17 12.38
CA ALA A 22 3.74 -21.95 11.61
C ALA A 22 2.43 -21.32 11.12
N PHE A 23 1.43 -22.13 10.75
CA PHE A 23 0.11 -21.64 10.37
C PHE A 23 -0.63 -21.03 11.56
N GLU A 24 -0.59 -21.68 12.73
CA GLU A 24 -1.18 -21.16 13.96
C GLU A 24 -0.52 -19.86 14.42
N GLU A 25 0.82 -19.79 14.39
CA GLU A 25 1.58 -18.57 14.69
C GLU A 25 1.20 -17.44 13.74
N LYS A 26 1.04 -17.74 12.44
CA LYS A 26 0.59 -16.75 11.46
C LYS A 26 -0.84 -16.31 11.73
N LEU A 27 -1.76 -17.23 12.06
CA LEU A 27 -3.14 -16.89 12.37
C LEU A 27 -3.22 -15.98 13.60
N ARG A 28 -2.43 -16.25 14.64
CA ARG A 28 -2.30 -15.38 15.82
C ARG A 28 -1.79 -13.99 15.45
N GLN A 29 -0.78 -13.91 14.57
CA GLN A 29 -0.30 -12.62 14.05
C GLN A 29 -1.40 -11.87 13.29
N MET A 30 -2.16 -12.57 12.44
CA MET A 30 -3.22 -12.00 11.62
C MET A 30 -4.44 -11.55 12.46
N ALA A 31 -4.65 -12.16 13.62
CA ALA A 31 -5.69 -11.79 14.59
C ALA A 31 -5.29 -10.63 15.53
N LEU A 32 -4.07 -10.07 15.42
CA LEU A 32 -3.65 -8.96 16.26
C LEU A 32 -4.59 -7.75 16.07
N PRO A 33 -5.14 -7.18 17.16
CA PRO A 33 -6.04 -6.04 17.09
C PRO A 33 -5.27 -4.77 16.72
N LEU A 34 -5.90 -3.91 15.94
CA LEU A 34 -5.37 -2.60 15.56
C LEU A 34 -6.09 -1.51 16.35
N ALA A 35 -5.30 -0.55 16.87
CA ALA A 35 -5.86 0.61 17.55
C ALA A 35 -6.47 1.57 16.51
N PRO A 36 -7.72 2.06 16.73
CA PRO A 36 -8.37 2.96 15.79
C PRO A 36 -7.70 4.33 15.76
N LEU A 37 -7.48 4.85 14.54
CA LEU A 37 -7.06 6.24 14.35
C LEU A 37 -8.29 7.17 14.31
N VAL A 38 -8.16 8.37 14.86
CA VAL A 38 -9.21 9.40 14.83
C VAL A 38 -8.87 10.48 13.80
N GLN A 39 -9.91 11.02 13.15
CA GLN A 39 -9.76 12.17 12.27
C GLN A 39 -9.53 13.45 13.10
N LEU A 40 -8.57 14.27 12.69
CA LEU A 40 -8.17 15.46 13.47
C LEU A 40 -9.28 16.49 13.69
N THR A 41 -10.19 16.66 12.71
CA THR A 41 -11.22 17.69 12.76
C THR A 41 -12.47 17.25 13.52
N THR A 42 -12.85 15.98 13.41
CA THR A 42 -14.11 15.46 13.94
C THR A 42 -13.94 14.59 15.18
N GLY A 43 -12.73 14.10 15.43
CA GLY A 43 -12.45 13.09 16.46
C GLY A 43 -13.08 11.72 16.19
N LYS A 44 -13.69 11.51 15.01
CA LYS A 44 -14.37 10.25 14.65
C LYS A 44 -13.40 9.27 14.00
N VAL A 45 -13.74 7.98 14.11
CA VAL A 45 -13.06 6.88 13.43
C VAL A 45 -13.80 6.56 12.14
N HIS A 46 -13.08 6.23 11.07
CA HIS A 46 -13.69 5.78 9.82
C HIS A 46 -14.45 4.45 10.02
N PRO A 47 -15.66 4.27 9.48
CA PRO A 47 -16.47 3.05 9.68
C PRO A 47 -15.77 1.77 9.19
N SER A 48 -15.01 1.85 8.10
CA SER A 48 -14.22 0.71 7.57
C SER A 48 -12.80 0.64 8.14
N PHE A 49 -12.51 1.31 9.27
CA PHE A 49 -11.18 1.19 9.88
C PHE A 49 -10.95 -0.27 10.31
N PRO A 50 -9.83 -0.90 9.92
CA PRO A 50 -9.61 -2.32 10.20
C PRO A 50 -9.41 -2.57 11.69
N SER A 51 -10.18 -3.50 12.26
CA SER A 51 -10.08 -3.87 13.67
C SER A 51 -8.93 -4.84 13.98
N THR A 52 -8.45 -5.57 12.97
CA THR A 52 -7.33 -6.52 13.08
C THR A 52 -6.42 -6.45 11.87
N LEU A 53 -5.23 -7.06 11.97
CA LEU A 53 -4.30 -7.13 10.85
C LEU A 53 -4.90 -7.84 9.64
N VAL A 54 -5.67 -8.92 9.81
CA VAL A 54 -6.36 -9.59 8.69
C VAL A 54 -7.40 -8.69 8.04
N ASN A 55 -8.19 -7.94 8.82
CA ASN A 55 -9.16 -7.01 8.26
C ASN A 55 -8.48 -5.92 7.41
N PHE A 56 -7.29 -5.46 7.82
CA PHE A 56 -6.50 -4.51 7.02
C PHE A 56 -6.11 -5.10 5.65
N TRP A 57 -5.63 -6.33 5.60
CA TRP A 57 -5.24 -6.96 4.33
C TRP A 57 -6.42 -7.26 3.40
N LEU A 58 -7.64 -7.33 3.95
CA LEU A 58 -8.87 -7.54 3.20
C LEU A 58 -9.52 -6.24 2.69
N LEU A 59 -8.97 -5.07 3.03
CA LEU A 59 -9.50 -3.79 2.54
C LEU A 59 -9.48 -3.76 1.01
N THR A 60 -10.62 -3.36 0.44
CA THR A 60 -10.81 -3.14 -0.99
C THR A 60 -10.17 -1.83 -1.44
N ASP A 61 -9.98 -1.66 -2.75
CA ASP A 61 -9.45 -0.43 -3.33
C ASP A 61 -10.27 0.80 -2.92
N TRP A 62 -11.59 0.69 -3.00
CA TRP A 62 -12.53 1.72 -2.57
C TRP A 62 -12.40 2.08 -1.08
N GLU A 63 -12.27 1.09 -0.20
CA GLU A 63 -12.13 1.36 1.24
C GLU A 63 -10.83 2.09 1.55
N LEU A 64 -9.74 1.76 0.85
CA LEU A 64 -8.46 2.47 0.98
C LEU A 64 -8.57 3.92 0.51
N GLU A 65 -9.26 4.16 -0.61
CA GLU A 65 -9.55 5.51 -1.11
C GLU A 65 -10.42 6.32 -0.12
N SER A 66 -11.46 5.69 0.42
CA SER A 66 -12.33 6.29 1.43
C SER A 66 -11.57 6.65 2.70
N LEU A 67 -10.67 5.78 3.16
CA LEU A 67 -9.78 6.04 4.30
C LEU A 67 -8.86 7.23 4.03
N ALA A 68 -8.20 7.27 2.87
CA ALA A 68 -7.30 8.36 2.50
C ALA A 68 -8.04 9.71 2.42
N GLN A 69 -9.26 9.72 1.87
CA GLN A 69 -10.10 10.92 1.83
C GLN A 69 -10.52 11.36 3.24
N PHE A 70 -11.00 10.43 4.07
CA PHE A 70 -11.50 10.71 5.41
C PHE A 70 -10.42 11.31 6.33
N TYR A 71 -9.17 10.81 6.25
CA TYR A 71 -8.04 11.32 7.02
C TYR A 71 -7.27 12.45 6.31
N HIS A 72 -7.88 13.11 5.33
CA HIS A 72 -7.30 14.25 4.60
C HIS A 72 -5.94 13.97 3.92
N GLN A 73 -5.69 12.71 3.55
CA GLN A 73 -4.45 12.29 2.88
C GLN A 73 -4.60 12.22 1.35
N ARG A 74 -5.83 12.14 0.83
CA ARG A 74 -6.10 12.03 -0.62
C ARG A 74 -6.02 13.35 -1.38
N THR A 75 -6.55 14.43 -0.81
CA THR A 75 -6.64 15.75 -1.46
C THR A 75 -5.85 16.76 -0.64
N PRO A 76 -5.17 17.74 -1.28
CA PRO A 76 -4.48 18.79 -0.56
C PRO A 76 -5.39 19.43 0.50
N SER A 77 -4.93 19.43 1.74
CA SER A 77 -5.67 19.99 2.87
C SER A 77 -4.70 20.59 3.90
N PRO A 78 -5.16 21.57 4.70
CA PRO A 78 -4.34 22.12 5.78
C PRO A 78 -3.98 21.09 6.87
N TRP A 79 -4.76 20.00 6.98
CA TRP A 79 -4.64 19.00 8.04
C TRP A 79 -3.75 17.81 7.69
N MET A 80 -3.41 17.66 6.41
CA MET A 80 -2.63 16.53 5.91
C MET A 80 -1.35 16.31 6.71
N HIS A 81 -0.56 17.37 6.91
CA HIS A 81 0.74 17.33 7.59
C HIS A 81 0.67 17.31 9.12
N GLN A 82 -0.53 17.39 9.70
CA GLN A 82 -0.71 17.34 11.16
C GLN A 82 -0.86 15.91 11.69
N TYR A 83 -1.07 14.94 10.82
CA TYR A 83 -1.03 13.53 11.21
C TYR A 83 0.42 13.07 11.45
N PRO A 84 0.66 12.07 12.33
CA PRO A 84 2.01 11.64 12.68
C PRO A 84 2.86 11.15 11.49
N CYS A 85 2.22 10.52 10.51
CA CYS A 85 2.89 9.90 9.36
C CYS A 85 2.17 10.29 8.05
N PRO A 86 2.27 11.55 7.58
CA PRO A 86 1.56 11.97 6.37
C PRO A 86 2.01 11.15 5.15
N ILE A 87 1.09 10.90 4.22
CA ILE A 87 1.33 10.13 3.00
C ILE A 87 0.95 10.93 1.76
N GLU A 88 1.75 10.83 0.71
CA GLU A 88 1.40 11.39 -0.59
C GLU A 88 0.48 10.42 -1.35
N TRP A 89 -0.70 10.87 -1.76
CA TRP A 89 -1.67 10.06 -2.47
C TRP A 89 -1.76 10.45 -3.94
N SER A 90 -1.90 9.45 -4.82
CA SER A 90 -2.18 9.64 -6.25
C SER A 90 -3.33 8.73 -6.66
N ILE A 91 -4.08 9.15 -7.69
CA ILE A 91 -5.22 8.40 -8.23
C ILE A 91 -4.73 7.15 -8.99
N ASP A 92 -3.53 7.20 -9.54
CA ASP A 92 -2.96 6.14 -10.39
C ASP A 92 -2.28 5.01 -9.60
N LEU A 93 -2.37 5.02 -8.27
CA LEU A 93 -1.77 3.99 -7.42
C LEU A 93 -2.47 2.65 -7.61
N SER A 94 -1.68 1.58 -7.63
CA SER A 94 -2.19 0.21 -7.48
C SER A 94 -2.75 -0.04 -6.07
N ILE A 95 -3.58 -1.07 -5.92
CA ILE A 95 -4.13 -1.45 -4.61
C ILE A 95 -3.02 -1.81 -3.61
N GLU A 96 -1.94 -2.42 -4.06
CA GLU A 96 -0.76 -2.74 -3.22
C GLU A 96 -0.07 -1.48 -2.71
N GLU A 97 0.09 -0.46 -3.55
CA GLU A 97 0.68 0.82 -3.15
C GLU A 97 -0.21 1.60 -2.19
N LYS A 98 -1.53 1.62 -2.45
CA LYS A 98 -2.52 2.19 -1.53
C LYS A 98 -2.47 1.51 -0.17
N ARG A 99 -2.42 0.18 -0.13
CA ARG A 99 -2.26 -0.59 1.12
C ARG A 99 -0.97 -0.24 1.84
N ARG A 100 0.17 -0.17 1.14
CA ARG A 100 1.46 0.23 1.76
C ARG A 100 1.38 1.62 2.37
N LYS A 101 0.84 2.59 1.64
CA LYS A 101 0.69 3.97 2.14
C LYS A 101 -0.25 4.04 3.35
N ILE A 102 -1.44 3.43 3.29
CA ILE A 102 -2.36 3.38 4.44
C ILE A 102 -1.74 2.63 5.62
N GLY A 103 -1.07 1.51 5.38
CA GLY A 103 -0.38 0.73 6.41
C GLY A 103 0.68 1.57 7.13
N LYS A 104 1.50 2.31 6.38
CA LYS A 104 2.47 3.27 6.94
C LYS A 104 1.76 4.37 7.74
N PHE A 105 0.69 4.93 7.20
CA PHE A 105 -0.09 6.01 7.83
C PHE A 105 -0.66 5.61 9.19
N ILE A 106 -1.18 4.39 9.33
CA ILE A 106 -1.74 3.86 10.59
C ILE A 106 -0.69 3.20 11.51
N GLY A 107 0.60 3.22 11.12
CA GLY A 107 1.71 2.74 11.95
C GLY A 107 2.03 1.24 11.85
N LEU A 108 1.63 0.55 10.78
CA LEU A 108 2.03 -0.84 10.53
C LEU A 108 3.47 -0.93 10.05
N ARG A 109 4.21 -1.88 10.62
CA ARG A 109 5.57 -2.25 10.21
C ARG A 109 5.55 -3.06 8.91
N GLY A 110 6.54 -2.87 8.04
CA GLY A 110 6.69 -3.63 6.79
C GLY A 110 5.77 -3.16 5.65
N CYS A 111 5.13 -2.01 5.82
CA CYS A 111 4.35 -1.32 4.78
C CYS A 111 5.15 -0.22 4.08
N ASP A 112 6.48 -0.21 4.24
CA ASP A 112 7.35 0.79 3.66
C ASP A 112 7.27 0.76 2.12
N THR A 113 7.01 1.92 1.52
CA THR A 113 7.11 2.07 0.07
C THR A 113 8.57 1.90 -0.31
N PRO A 114 8.93 0.95 -1.20
CA PRO A 114 10.31 0.81 -1.64
C PRO A 114 10.77 2.13 -2.27
N VAL A 115 11.74 2.77 -1.63
CA VAL A 115 12.31 4.02 -2.11
C VAL A 115 13.27 3.68 -3.24
N GLY A 116 12.88 3.99 -4.48
CA GLY A 116 13.85 4.20 -5.55
C GLY A 116 14.48 2.98 -6.22
N ILE A 117 13.78 1.86 -6.36
CA ILE A 117 14.15 0.90 -7.41
C ILE A 117 13.46 1.37 -8.69
N LYS A 118 14.06 2.34 -9.38
CA LYS A 118 13.67 2.66 -10.77
C LYS A 118 13.78 1.37 -11.56
N SER A 119 12.76 1.05 -12.36
CA SER A 119 12.88 -0.10 -13.25
C SER A 119 14.06 0.11 -14.20
N GLU A 120 14.67 -0.97 -14.69
CA GLU A 120 15.73 -0.88 -15.70
C GLU A 120 15.27 -0.07 -16.92
N GLU A 121 13.98 -0.17 -17.25
CA GLU A 121 13.34 0.59 -18.32
C GLU A 121 13.27 2.09 -18.02
N GLU A 122 12.85 2.49 -16.82
CA GLU A 122 12.81 3.90 -16.41
C GLU A 122 14.21 4.51 -16.39
N MET A 123 15.19 3.75 -15.89
CA MET A 123 16.60 4.15 -15.87
C MET A 123 17.14 4.31 -17.30
N GLY A 124 16.81 3.38 -18.21
CA GLY A 124 17.21 3.44 -19.61
C GLY A 124 16.57 4.61 -20.37
N GLN A 125 15.30 4.92 -20.10
CA GLN A 125 14.60 6.04 -20.71
C GLN A 125 15.16 7.39 -20.25
N GLU A 126 15.46 7.52 -18.96
CA GLU A 126 16.05 8.74 -18.40
C GLU A 126 17.46 8.99 -18.96
N ALA A 127 18.29 7.95 -19.05
CA ALA A 127 19.61 8.03 -19.68
C ALA A 127 19.54 8.43 -21.16
N ARG A 128 18.52 7.94 -21.90
CA ARG A 128 18.30 8.34 -23.30
C ARG A 128 17.88 9.81 -23.41
N LYS A 129 17.00 10.28 -22.53
CA LYS A 129 16.57 11.69 -22.50
C LYS A 129 17.73 12.63 -22.14
N GLN A 130 18.60 12.23 -21.21
CA GLN A 130 19.79 13.00 -20.85
C GLN A 130 20.76 13.16 -22.02
N ARG A 131 21.07 12.07 -22.74
CA ARG A 131 21.95 12.15 -23.93
C ARG A 131 21.42 13.11 -25.00
N VAL A 132 20.12 13.05 -25.29
CA VAL A 132 19.48 13.95 -26.26
C VAL A 132 19.51 15.41 -25.79
N ALA A 133 19.36 15.65 -24.48
CA ALA A 133 19.43 17.00 -23.92
C ALA A 133 20.86 17.56 -24.01
N GLU A 134 21.87 16.75 -23.70
CA GLU A 134 23.30 17.11 -23.82
C GLU A 134 23.69 17.42 -25.26
N ASP A 135 23.28 16.59 -26.22
CA ASP A 135 23.53 16.81 -27.65
C ASP A 135 22.87 18.10 -28.14
N ASN A 136 21.62 18.36 -27.75
CA ASN A 136 20.90 19.59 -28.09
C ASN A 136 21.53 20.84 -27.46
N GLU A 137 22.08 20.73 -26.24
CA GLU A 137 22.80 21.82 -25.60
C GLU A 137 24.15 22.07 -26.28
N MET A 138 24.89 21.02 -26.63
CA MET A 138 26.14 21.11 -27.36
C MET A 138 25.93 21.74 -28.75
N MET A 139 24.85 21.37 -29.44
CA MET A 139 24.49 21.94 -30.74
C MET A 139 24.14 23.43 -30.63
N ARG A 140 23.41 23.83 -29.57
CA ARG A 140 23.13 25.25 -29.28
C ARG A 140 24.41 26.04 -29.01
N ARG A 141 25.33 25.50 -28.21
CA ARG A 141 26.64 26.13 -27.95
C ARG A 141 27.47 26.27 -29.23
N LYS A 142 27.49 25.25 -30.10
CA LYS A 142 28.16 25.31 -31.40
C LYS A 142 27.53 26.35 -32.32
N MET A 143 26.20 26.37 -32.47
CA MET A 143 25.51 27.37 -33.31
C MET A 143 25.74 28.80 -32.83
N SER A 144 25.80 29.02 -31.52
CA SER A 144 26.13 30.34 -30.94
C SER A 144 27.56 30.81 -31.26
N HIS A 145 28.43 29.93 -31.77
CA HIS A 145 29.81 30.27 -32.16
C HIS A 145 29.93 30.66 -33.64
N TYR A 146 28.86 30.47 -34.43
CA TYR A 146 28.82 30.76 -35.88
C TYR A 146 27.99 32.00 -36.25
N TYR A 147 27.34 32.63 -35.28
CA TYR A 147 26.61 33.91 -35.39
C TYR A 147 27.23 34.92 -34.44
#